data_AF-A0A4R6Q4L1-F1
#
_entry.id   AF-A0A4R6Q4L1-F1
#
_cell.length_a   1.000
_cell.length_b   1.000
_cell.length_c   1.000
_cell.angle_alpha   90.00
_cell.angle_beta   90.00
_cell.angle_gamma   90.00
#
_symmetry.space_group_name_H-M   'P 1'
#
loop_
_entity.id
_entity.type
_entity.pdbx_description
1 polymer ?
#
loop_
_entity_poly.entity_id
_entity_poly.type
_entity_poly.pdbx_seq_one_letter_code
_entity_poly.pdbx_strand_id
1 'polypeptide(L)'
;MIKTNDKKKGFTLAELLVVVAIIAVLVAVSIPIFTSQLDKARASTDAANVRSAKGAATTDYLSNGYEGTTVTYYYDAANGKVTTDLTAAKAFDVYGKSTKDIDLDKATGIPKDQIVSITISESGTTAAWALGKSTSGDATGDSEDNDTVAALKKLAGLTWDDIKAAVTGDSGASLAHGTLVKDGDKIYLVFGYQNNYGKKEATSMADLVAKYPQFIEEVTNSTPVISESSMKSGSNAGITIKGGSITYYDGVYYSAAQDIIYGNGEKEDPTQTGRWFQIK
;
A
#
# COMPACT_ATOMS: atom_id res chain seq x y z
N MET A 1 29.66 -53.67 50.05
CA MET A 1 29.29 -53.12 48.73
C MET A 1 27.84 -52.63 48.81
N ILE A 2 27.62 -51.34 48.99
CA ILE A 2 26.26 -50.76 49.11
C ILE A 2 25.79 -50.41 47.70
N LYS A 3 24.71 -51.04 47.23
CA LYS A 3 24.03 -50.71 45.97
C LYS A 3 23.03 -49.59 46.24
N THR A 4 23.34 -48.36 45.82
CA THR A 4 22.38 -47.25 45.76
C THR A 4 21.49 -47.44 44.54
N ASN A 5 20.24 -47.84 44.77
CA ASN A 5 19.20 -47.85 43.73
C ASN A 5 18.72 -46.41 43.50
N ASP A 6 19.36 -45.71 42.56
CA ASP A 6 18.91 -44.40 42.10
C ASP A 6 17.61 -44.56 41.29
N LYS A 7 16.48 -44.47 42.00
CA LYS A 7 15.15 -44.39 41.37
C LYS A 7 15.06 -43.07 40.61
N LYS A 8 15.35 -43.10 39.31
CA LYS A 8 15.01 -41.97 38.42
C LYS A 8 13.49 -41.81 38.41
N LYS A 9 12.98 -40.82 39.13
CA LYS A 9 11.57 -40.41 39.06
C LYS A 9 11.32 -39.80 37.67
N GLY A 10 10.64 -40.54 36.80
CA GLY A 10 10.15 -40.01 35.52
C GLY A 10 8.96 -39.09 35.74
N PHE A 11 8.87 -38.04 34.92
CA PHE A 11 7.74 -37.10 34.91
C PHE A 11 6.45 -37.85 34.53
N THR A 12 5.37 -37.68 35.29
CA THR A 12 4.10 -38.31 34.93
C THR A 12 3.40 -37.51 33.82
N LEU A 13 2.67 -38.18 32.93
CA LEU A 13 1.87 -37.50 31.90
C LEU A 13 0.83 -36.55 32.50
N ALA A 14 0.30 -36.88 33.69
CA ALA A 14 -0.66 -36.05 34.41
C ALA A 14 -0.04 -34.75 34.94
N GLU A 15 1.20 -34.80 35.46
CA GLU A 15 1.94 -33.60 35.87
C GLU A 15 2.21 -32.67 34.70
N LEU A 16 2.54 -33.22 33.52
CA LEU A 16 2.75 -32.39 32.33
C LEU A 16 1.43 -31.74 31.85
N LEU A 17 0.33 -32.49 31.89
CA LEU A 17 -0.98 -32.03 31.42
C LEU A 17 -1.50 -30.85 32.25
N VAL A 18 -1.39 -30.92 33.59
CA VAL A 18 -1.86 -29.83 34.45
C VAL A 18 -1.04 -28.55 34.26
N VAL A 19 0.27 -28.67 33.98
CA VAL A 19 1.14 -27.52 33.73
C VAL A 19 0.77 -26.82 32.43
N VAL A 20 0.56 -27.57 31.34
CA VAL A 20 0.14 -26.99 30.05
C VAL A 20 -1.24 -26.35 30.17
N ALA A 21 -2.16 -26.94 30.93
CA ALA A 21 -3.48 -26.36 31.17
C ALA A 21 -3.40 -25.00 31.87
N ILE A 22 -2.54 -24.85 32.89
CA ILE A 22 -2.35 -23.56 33.57
C ILE A 22 -1.67 -22.53 32.65
N ILE A 23 -0.64 -22.93 31.89
CA ILE A 23 0.02 -22.04 30.92
C ILE A 23 -0.98 -21.54 29.87
N ALA A 24 -1.87 -22.41 29.37
CA ALA A 24 -2.89 -22.02 28.39
C ALA A 24 -3.81 -20.91 28.92
N VAL A 25 -4.25 -20.99 30.17
CA VAL A 25 -5.08 -19.95 30.81
C VAL A 25 -4.31 -18.64 30.95
N LEU A 26 -3.04 -18.70 31.39
CA LEU A 26 -2.20 -17.52 31.54
C LEU A 26 -1.96 -16.81 30.20
N VAL A 27 -1.64 -17.58 29.15
CA VAL A 27 -1.37 -17.05 27.80
C VAL A 27 -2.64 -16.43 27.20
N ALA A 28 -3.80 -17.06 27.39
CA ALA A 28 -5.08 -16.58 26.86
C ALA A 28 -5.42 -15.16 27.33
N VAL A 29 -5.14 -14.82 28.59
CA VAL A 29 -5.36 -13.46 29.13
C VAL A 29 -4.18 -12.53 28.81
N SER A 30 -2.96 -13.05 28.81
CA SER A 30 -1.75 -12.22 28.69
C SER A 30 -1.54 -11.66 27.29
N ILE A 31 -1.79 -12.43 26.22
CA ILE A 31 -1.59 -11.99 24.83
C ILE A 31 -2.39 -10.71 24.51
N PRO A 32 -3.73 -10.65 24.69
CA PRO A 32 -4.49 -9.46 24.29
C PRO A 32 -4.10 -8.22 25.09
N ILE A 33 -3.78 -8.37 26.38
CA ILE A 33 -3.32 -7.27 27.23
C ILE A 33 -1.95 -6.76 26.75
N PHE A 34 -1.01 -7.66 26.51
CA PHE A 34 0.33 -7.31 26.06
C PHE A 34 0.30 -6.61 24.69
N THR A 35 -0.47 -7.14 23.74
CA THR A 35 -0.64 -6.54 22.41
C THR A 35 -1.25 -5.13 22.51
N SER A 36 -2.28 -4.93 23.33
CA SER A 36 -2.87 -3.60 23.53
C SER A 36 -1.90 -2.61 24.16
N GLN A 37 -1.08 -3.04 25.12
CA GLN A 37 -0.06 -2.18 25.72
C GLN A 37 1.06 -1.84 24.73
N LEU A 38 1.46 -2.80 23.89
CA LEU A 38 2.46 -2.58 22.85
C LEU A 38 1.96 -1.56 21.82
N ASP A 39 0.70 -1.67 21.38
CA ASP A 39 0.07 -0.68 20.48
C ASP A 39 0.06 0.72 21.10
N LYS A 40 -0.28 0.83 22.39
CA LYS A 40 -0.24 2.11 23.12
C LYS A 40 1.18 2.67 23.24
N ALA A 41 2.18 1.81 23.46
CA ALA A 41 3.59 2.23 23.55
C ALA A 41 4.10 2.74 22.19
N ARG A 42 3.75 2.06 21.10
CA ARG A 42 4.06 2.49 19.73
C ARG A 42 3.43 3.85 19.43
N ALA A 43 2.14 3.99 19.73
CA ALA A 43 1.41 5.24 19.59
C ALA A 43 2.10 6.37 20.38
N SER A 44 2.41 6.14 21.65
CA SER A 44 3.05 7.14 22.50
C SER A 44 4.42 7.59 21.96
N THR A 45 5.19 6.66 21.40
CA THR A 45 6.48 6.93 20.75
C THR A 45 6.29 7.78 19.50
N ASP A 46 5.32 7.44 18.66
CA ASP A 46 5.02 8.17 17.43
C ASP A 46 4.54 9.61 17.72
N ALA A 47 3.70 9.82 18.74
CA ALA A 47 3.35 11.18 19.18
C ALA A 47 4.58 11.97 19.68
N ALA A 48 5.49 11.33 20.42
CA ALA A 48 6.71 12.00 20.86
C ALA A 48 7.58 12.44 19.66
N ASN A 49 7.66 11.61 18.62
CA ASN A 49 8.35 11.96 17.39
C ASN A 49 7.67 13.12 16.65
N VAL A 50 6.34 13.13 16.54
CA VAL A 50 5.58 14.25 15.94
C VAL A 50 5.81 15.56 16.69
N ARG A 51 5.80 15.54 18.03
CA ARG A 51 6.11 16.73 18.84
C ARG A 51 7.54 17.23 18.60
N SER A 52 8.50 16.31 18.52
CA SER A 52 9.90 16.65 18.25
C SER A 52 10.06 17.27 16.85
N ALA A 53 9.40 16.69 15.85
CA ALA A 53 9.35 17.21 14.48
C ALA A 53 8.77 18.62 14.43
N LYS A 54 7.64 18.88 15.10
CA LYS A 54 7.03 20.22 15.18
C LYS A 54 7.99 21.24 15.80
N GLY A 55 8.67 20.87 16.88
CA GLY A 55 9.65 21.74 17.53
C GLY A 55 10.81 22.10 16.61
N ALA A 56 11.41 21.11 15.95
CA ALA A 56 12.52 21.31 15.02
C ALA A 56 12.10 22.15 13.80
N ALA A 57 10.95 21.85 13.19
CA ALA A 57 10.41 22.60 12.06
C ALA A 57 10.08 24.06 12.42
N THR A 58 9.48 24.30 13.59
CA THR A 58 9.16 25.66 14.06
C THR A 58 10.43 26.46 14.32
N THR A 59 11.44 25.84 14.91
CA THR A 59 12.74 26.49 15.16
C THR A 59 13.41 26.90 13.87
N ASP A 60 13.45 26.01 12.88
CA ASP A 60 14.02 26.29 11.56
C ASP A 60 13.23 27.39 10.83
N TYR A 61 11.91 27.31 10.88
CA TYR A 61 11.02 28.28 10.23
C TYR A 61 11.22 29.71 10.71
N LEU A 62 11.34 29.89 12.02
CA LEU A 62 11.60 31.20 12.63
C LEU A 62 13.04 31.68 12.40
N SER A 63 14.00 30.77 12.32
CA SER A 63 15.42 31.11 12.16
C SER A 63 15.76 31.56 10.73
N ASN A 64 15.07 31.00 9.74
CA ASN A 64 15.33 31.26 8.32
C ASN A 64 14.42 32.34 7.70
N GLY A 65 13.54 32.96 8.49
CA GLY A 65 12.75 34.12 8.06
C GLY A 65 11.68 33.79 7.01
N TYR A 66 11.10 32.60 7.06
CA TYR A 66 10.07 32.14 6.11
C TYR A 66 8.67 32.74 6.36
N GLU A 67 8.59 33.88 7.04
CA GLU A 67 7.33 34.54 7.40
C GLU A 67 6.44 34.76 6.16
N GLY A 68 5.18 34.36 6.26
CA GLY A 68 4.21 34.46 5.16
C GLY A 68 4.37 33.43 4.04
N THR A 69 5.25 32.43 4.20
CA THR A 69 5.42 31.35 3.23
C THR A 69 4.98 30.00 3.79
N THR A 70 4.50 29.13 2.92
CA THR A 70 4.21 27.74 3.30
C THR A 70 5.45 26.89 3.08
N VAL A 71 5.94 26.26 4.15
CA VAL A 71 7.14 25.42 4.11
C VAL A 71 6.83 24.05 4.69
N THR A 72 7.20 23.01 3.95
CA THR A 72 7.13 21.62 4.41
C THR A 72 8.52 21.15 4.80
N TYR A 73 8.62 20.67 6.04
CA TYR A 73 9.81 20.08 6.64
C TYR A 73 9.64 18.59 6.77
N TYR A 74 10.72 17.85 6.57
CA TYR A 74 10.80 16.41 6.82
C TYR A 74 11.75 16.17 7.99
N TYR A 75 11.29 15.43 8.98
CA TYR A 75 12.04 15.20 10.22
C TYR A 75 12.89 13.94 10.16
N ASP A 76 14.17 14.11 10.49
CA ASP A 76 15.12 13.04 10.73
C ASP A 76 15.21 12.79 12.25
N ALA A 77 14.53 11.74 12.72
CA ALA A 77 14.51 11.40 14.14
C ALA A 77 15.86 10.89 14.67
N ALA A 78 16.74 10.38 13.80
CA ALA A 78 18.05 9.89 14.21
C ALA A 78 19.00 11.04 14.55
N ASN A 79 18.94 12.12 13.76
CA ASN A 79 19.79 13.29 13.93
C ASN A 79 19.11 14.47 14.62
N GLY A 80 17.80 14.40 14.85
CA GLY A 80 17.02 15.49 15.45
C GLY A 80 16.96 16.74 14.57
N LYS A 81 16.98 16.57 13.25
CA LYS A 81 17.05 17.67 12.27
C LYS A 81 15.85 17.67 11.34
N VAL A 82 15.62 18.81 10.69
CA VAL A 82 14.64 18.94 9.62
C VAL A 82 15.31 19.34 8.32
N THR A 83 14.71 18.96 7.20
CA THR A 83 15.07 19.43 5.86
C THR A 83 13.83 19.81 5.08
N THR A 84 13.94 20.76 4.17
CA THR A 84 12.89 21.08 3.18
C THR A 84 13.12 20.34 1.85
N ASP A 85 14.29 19.71 1.66
CA ASP A 85 14.59 18.91 0.48
C ASP A 85 14.03 17.50 0.62
N LEU A 86 12.93 17.24 -0.09
CA LEU A 86 12.30 15.92 -0.18
C LEU A 86 13.27 14.84 -0.70
N THR A 87 14.24 15.18 -1.54
CA THR A 87 15.23 14.22 -2.06
C THR A 87 16.14 13.73 -0.95
N ALA A 88 16.63 14.66 -0.10
CA ALA A 88 17.40 14.32 1.08
C ALA A 88 16.55 13.57 2.13
N ALA A 89 15.29 13.97 2.30
CA ALA A 89 14.37 13.32 3.22
C ALA A 89 14.11 11.84 2.90
N LYS A 90 14.09 11.48 1.61
CA LYS A 90 13.97 10.09 1.15
C LYS A 90 15.16 9.21 1.53
N ALA A 91 16.24 9.77 2.07
CA ALA A 91 17.37 9.01 2.62
C ALA A 91 17.27 8.81 4.14
N PHE A 92 16.30 9.42 4.84
CA PHE A 92 16.13 9.28 6.28
C PHE A 92 15.54 7.93 6.66
N ASP A 93 16.11 7.27 7.68
CA ASP A 93 15.55 6.02 8.18
C ASP A 93 14.14 6.26 8.75
N VAL A 94 13.21 5.39 8.36
CA VAL A 94 11.83 5.45 8.81
C VAL A 94 11.71 5.00 10.26
N TYR A 95 10.81 5.64 11.02
CA TYR A 95 10.74 5.42 12.46
C TYR A 95 9.33 5.22 13.00
N GLY A 96 8.27 5.52 12.25
CA GLY A 96 6.90 5.33 12.75
C GLY A 96 6.56 3.86 12.96
N LYS A 97 5.89 3.55 14.09
CA LYS A 97 5.72 2.17 14.58
C LYS A 97 4.26 1.70 14.65
N SER A 98 3.30 2.62 14.82
CA SER A 98 1.88 2.28 14.89
C SER A 98 1.35 1.83 13.54
N THR A 99 0.58 0.75 13.54
CA THR A 99 -0.12 0.20 12.36
C THR A 99 -1.53 0.75 12.17
N LYS A 100 -1.96 1.64 13.07
CA LYS A 100 -3.28 2.28 13.00
C LYS A 100 -3.08 3.78 12.84
N ASP A 101 -4.02 4.40 12.13
CA ASP A 101 -4.24 5.83 12.29
C ASP A 101 -4.71 6.05 13.72
N ILE A 102 -3.88 6.75 14.46
CA ILE A 102 -4.17 7.17 15.82
C ILE A 102 -4.03 8.67 15.68
N ASP A 103 -5.06 9.41 16.10
CA ASP A 103 -5.07 10.88 16.14
C ASP A 103 -4.03 11.40 17.17
N LEU A 104 -2.77 11.09 16.90
CA LEU A 104 -1.59 11.35 17.69
C LEU A 104 -1.18 12.76 17.34
N ASP A 105 -1.61 13.70 18.17
CA ASP A 105 -1.27 15.12 18.05
C ASP A 105 -1.58 15.71 16.66
N LYS A 106 -2.62 15.18 15.98
CA LYS A 106 -3.15 15.60 14.67
C LYS A 106 -2.23 15.35 13.47
N ALA A 107 -1.33 14.37 13.55
CA ALA A 107 -0.62 13.91 12.36
C ALA A 107 -1.51 12.97 11.54
N THR A 108 -1.83 13.33 10.31
CA THR A 108 -2.68 12.51 9.43
C THR A 108 -1.89 11.35 8.82
N GLY A 109 -2.54 10.19 8.64
CA GLY A 109 -1.95 9.02 7.99
C GLY A 109 -1.40 7.98 8.97
N ILE A 110 -1.05 6.80 8.45
CA ILE A 110 -0.58 5.67 9.26
C ILE A 110 0.94 5.80 9.51
N PRO A 111 1.41 5.79 10.77
CA PRO A 111 2.83 5.98 11.07
C PRO A 111 3.79 4.92 10.52
N LYS A 112 3.33 3.67 10.40
CA LYS A 112 4.19 2.52 10.11
C LYS A 112 5.14 2.78 8.93
N ASP A 113 6.44 2.65 9.21
CA ASP A 113 7.53 2.78 8.22
C ASP A 113 7.54 4.13 7.49
N GLN A 114 7.16 5.19 8.19
CA GLN A 114 7.19 6.55 7.67
C GLN A 114 8.02 7.48 8.55
N ILE A 115 8.31 8.65 7.98
CA ILE A 115 8.84 9.82 8.69
C ILE A 115 7.72 10.84 8.85
N VAL A 116 7.91 11.84 9.70
CA VAL A 116 6.95 12.92 9.90
C VAL A 116 7.33 14.07 8.99
N SER A 117 6.34 14.58 8.26
CA SER A 117 6.40 15.90 7.63
C SER A 117 5.60 16.91 8.44
N ILE A 118 6.14 18.11 8.57
CA ILE A 118 5.48 19.25 9.20
C ILE A 118 5.33 20.34 8.15
N THR A 119 4.12 20.80 7.92
CA THR A 119 3.87 21.97 7.08
C THR A 119 3.49 23.14 7.97
N ILE A 120 4.24 24.23 7.84
CA ILE A 120 3.95 25.50 8.51
C ILE A 120 3.50 26.47 7.42
N SER A 121 2.30 27.02 7.60
CA SER A 121 1.69 28.04 6.74
C SER A 121 1.06 29.13 7.61
N GLU A 122 0.58 30.20 6.98
CA GLU A 122 -0.18 31.25 7.67
C GLU A 122 -1.44 30.73 8.37
N SER A 123 -2.02 29.63 7.85
CA SER A 123 -3.20 28.98 8.42
C SER A 123 -2.89 28.07 9.62
N GLY A 124 -1.61 27.86 9.94
CA GLY A 124 -1.16 27.10 11.10
C GLY A 124 -0.15 26.01 10.76
N THR A 125 0.06 25.11 11.72
CA THR A 125 1.00 23.99 11.59
C THR A 125 0.24 22.67 11.49
N THR A 126 0.47 21.94 10.41
CA THR A 126 -0.05 20.58 10.22
C THR A 126 1.09 19.56 10.26
N ALA A 127 0.76 18.33 10.65
CA ALA A 127 1.67 17.21 10.61
C ALA A 127 1.06 16.11 9.76
N ALA A 128 1.89 15.37 9.04
CA ALA A 128 1.49 14.17 8.32
C ALA A 128 2.61 13.14 8.39
N TRP A 129 2.26 11.88 8.18
CA TRP A 129 3.24 10.84 7.89
C TRP A 129 3.57 10.85 6.40
N ALA A 130 4.86 10.76 6.08
CA ALA A 130 5.41 10.86 4.74
C ALA A 130 6.47 9.78 4.48
N LEU A 131 6.69 9.46 3.21
CA LEU A 131 7.65 8.43 2.80
C LEU A 131 9.10 8.87 3.11
N GLY A 132 9.79 8.07 3.94
CA GLY A 132 11.24 8.15 4.16
C GLY A 132 12.01 7.15 3.30
N LYS A 133 13.24 6.83 3.70
CA LYS A 133 14.04 5.75 3.11
C LYS A 133 13.29 4.44 3.30
N SER A 134 12.94 3.80 2.18
CA SER A 134 12.46 2.43 2.19
C SER A 134 13.55 1.57 2.84
N THR A 135 13.35 1.21 4.11
CA THR A 135 14.20 0.22 4.77
C THR A 135 13.75 -1.13 4.24
N SER A 136 14.45 -1.59 3.20
CA SER A 136 14.51 -2.99 2.84
C SER A 136 15.16 -3.77 3.99
N GLY A 137 14.36 -4.11 5.01
CA GLY A 137 14.79 -4.97 6.11
C GLY A 137 14.20 -4.60 7.46
N ASP A 138 13.01 -5.12 7.77
CA ASP A 138 12.86 -6.16 8.79
C ASP A 138 11.47 -6.79 8.61
N ALA A 139 11.47 -8.04 8.14
CA ALA A 139 10.28 -8.78 7.80
C ALA A 139 9.67 -9.35 9.07
N THR A 140 8.64 -8.69 9.60
CA THR A 140 7.57 -9.39 10.31
C THR A 140 6.21 -8.83 9.91
N GLY A 141 5.66 -9.37 8.82
CA GLY A 141 4.25 -9.26 8.42
C GLY A 141 3.93 -8.16 7.41
N ASP A 142 3.52 -8.59 6.21
CA ASP A 142 2.94 -7.83 5.08
C ASP A 142 3.80 -6.73 4.46
N SER A 143 4.78 -7.16 3.66
CA SER A 143 5.18 -6.45 2.45
C SER A 143 4.50 -7.10 1.25
N GLU A 144 3.42 -6.50 0.79
CA GLU A 144 3.10 -6.56 -0.63
C GLU A 144 3.19 -5.14 -1.18
N ASP A 145 3.29 -5.00 -2.50
CA ASP A 145 3.26 -3.72 -3.21
C ASP A 145 4.62 -3.12 -3.62
N ASN A 146 5.42 -3.92 -4.32
CA ASN A 146 6.04 -3.43 -5.57
C ASN A 146 6.02 -4.49 -6.69
N ASP A 147 5.13 -5.48 -6.58
CA ASP A 147 4.86 -6.47 -7.62
C ASP A 147 3.41 -6.26 -8.03
N THR A 148 3.21 -5.48 -9.10
CA THR A 148 1.89 -5.16 -9.69
C THR A 148 1.07 -6.43 -9.92
N VAL A 149 1.75 -7.51 -10.33
CA VAL A 149 1.12 -8.81 -10.57
C VAL A 149 0.74 -9.46 -9.24
N ALA A 150 1.58 -9.42 -8.20
CA ALA A 150 1.23 -9.96 -6.88
C ALA A 150 0.05 -9.22 -6.23
N ALA A 151 0.05 -7.89 -6.28
CA ALA A 151 -1.03 -7.06 -5.74
C ALA A 151 -2.35 -7.35 -6.46
N LEU A 152 -2.35 -7.37 -7.80
CA LEU A 152 -3.54 -7.67 -8.58
C LEU A 152 -3.96 -9.15 -8.52
N LYS A 153 -3.06 -10.07 -8.16
CA LYS A 153 -3.42 -11.50 -7.92
C LYS A 153 -4.39 -11.66 -6.77
N LYS A 154 -4.35 -10.76 -5.78
CA LYS A 154 -5.31 -10.75 -4.67
C LYS A 154 -6.67 -10.20 -5.04
N LEU A 155 -6.72 -9.31 -6.04
CA LEU A 155 -7.94 -8.69 -6.54
C LEU A 155 -8.62 -9.54 -7.61
N ALA A 156 -7.85 -10.28 -8.42
CA ALA A 156 -8.36 -11.09 -9.51
C ALA A 156 -9.25 -12.25 -9.00
N GLY A 157 -10.56 -12.01 -8.97
CA GLY A 157 -11.57 -12.99 -8.56
C GLY A 157 -12.12 -13.88 -9.67
N LEU A 158 -11.91 -13.52 -10.94
CA LEU A 158 -12.36 -14.31 -12.10
C LEU A 158 -11.20 -15.05 -12.75
N THR A 159 -11.44 -16.29 -13.12
CA THR A 159 -10.53 -17.10 -13.93
C THR A 159 -11.02 -17.23 -15.37
N TRP A 160 -10.13 -17.63 -16.28
CA TRP A 160 -10.50 -17.98 -17.65
C TRP A 160 -11.62 -19.01 -17.68
N ASP A 161 -11.57 -20.03 -16.81
CA ASP A 161 -12.58 -21.07 -16.75
C ASP A 161 -13.96 -20.53 -16.35
N ASP A 162 -14.01 -19.51 -15.48
CA ASP A 162 -15.26 -18.87 -15.07
C ASP A 162 -15.94 -18.12 -16.22
N ILE A 163 -15.15 -17.52 -17.13
CA ILE A 163 -15.68 -16.65 -18.18
C ILE A 163 -15.71 -17.30 -19.57
N LYS A 164 -14.97 -18.40 -19.78
CA LYS A 164 -14.75 -19.03 -21.09
C LYS A 164 -16.05 -19.31 -21.82
N ALA A 165 -17.03 -19.90 -21.14
CA ALA A 165 -18.32 -20.25 -21.76
C ALA A 165 -19.11 -19.00 -22.20
N ALA A 166 -19.05 -17.93 -21.40
CA ALA A 166 -19.73 -16.68 -21.71
C ALA A 166 -19.05 -15.94 -22.87
N VAL A 167 -17.73 -15.83 -22.83
CA VAL A 167 -16.94 -15.10 -23.82
C VAL A 167 -16.95 -15.80 -25.19
N THR A 168 -16.79 -17.13 -25.20
CA THR A 168 -16.69 -17.93 -26.44
C THR A 168 -18.02 -18.43 -26.98
N GLY A 169 -19.13 -18.20 -26.26
CA GLY A 169 -20.47 -18.62 -26.68
C GLY A 169 -20.94 -17.99 -27.99
N ASP A 170 -22.02 -18.53 -28.57
CA ASP A 170 -22.56 -18.07 -29.87
C ASP A 170 -23.02 -16.61 -29.87
N SER A 171 -23.32 -16.06 -28.71
CA SER A 171 -23.62 -14.63 -28.54
C SER A 171 -22.37 -13.80 -28.28
N GLY A 172 -21.34 -14.38 -27.64
CA GLY A 172 -20.22 -13.66 -27.03
C GLY A 172 -20.68 -12.80 -25.85
N ALA A 173 -19.91 -12.77 -24.77
CA ALA A 173 -20.14 -11.85 -23.67
C ALA A 173 -19.14 -10.70 -23.74
N SER A 174 -19.58 -9.49 -23.37
CA SER A 174 -18.68 -8.39 -23.05
C SER A 174 -18.16 -8.55 -21.62
N LEU A 175 -16.95 -8.07 -21.39
CA LEU A 175 -16.35 -7.97 -20.07
C LEU A 175 -16.35 -6.50 -19.66
N ALA A 176 -16.64 -6.23 -18.39
CA ALA A 176 -16.67 -4.87 -17.87
C ALA A 176 -15.25 -4.28 -17.80
N HIS A 177 -15.13 -2.96 -17.91
CA HIS A 177 -13.87 -2.28 -17.66
C HIS A 177 -13.37 -2.51 -16.23
N GLY A 178 -12.05 -2.59 -16.07
CA GLY A 178 -11.42 -2.88 -14.78
C GLY A 178 -11.54 -4.35 -14.35
N THR A 179 -12.09 -5.23 -15.20
CA THR A 179 -12.15 -6.67 -14.88
C THR A 179 -10.76 -7.27 -14.97
N LEU A 180 -10.33 -7.93 -13.89
CA LEU A 180 -9.15 -8.78 -13.88
C LEU A 180 -9.55 -10.23 -14.13
N VAL A 181 -8.81 -10.88 -15.02
CA VAL A 181 -9.00 -12.31 -15.33
C VAL A 181 -7.68 -13.03 -15.16
N LYS A 182 -7.69 -14.12 -14.40
CA LYS A 182 -6.55 -15.02 -14.22
C LYS A 182 -6.61 -16.17 -15.22
N ASP A 183 -5.50 -16.44 -15.89
CA ASP A 183 -5.32 -17.64 -16.73
C ASP A 183 -3.95 -18.25 -16.42
N GLY A 184 -3.94 -19.37 -15.69
CA GLY A 184 -2.74 -19.91 -15.06
C GLY A 184 -2.12 -18.93 -14.07
N ASP A 185 -0.83 -18.62 -14.21
CA ASP A 185 -0.10 -17.70 -13.34
C ASP A 185 -0.14 -16.22 -13.78
N LYS A 186 -0.82 -15.96 -14.91
CA LYS A 186 -0.91 -14.64 -15.55
C LYS A 186 -2.21 -13.93 -15.18
N ILE A 187 -2.15 -12.59 -15.20
CA ILE A 187 -3.31 -11.73 -15.03
C ILE A 187 -3.51 -10.90 -16.28
N TYR A 188 -4.76 -10.72 -16.66
CA TYR A 188 -5.18 -9.92 -17.79
C TYR A 188 -6.14 -8.84 -17.31
N LEU A 189 -5.94 -7.61 -17.79
CA LEU A 189 -6.78 -6.46 -17.48
C LEU A 189 -7.64 -6.12 -18.69
N VAL A 190 -8.96 -6.07 -18.48
CA VAL A 190 -9.90 -5.53 -19.45
C VAL A 190 -10.01 -4.03 -19.22
N PHE A 191 -9.46 -3.24 -20.14
CA PHE A 191 -9.47 -1.78 -20.05
C PHE A 191 -10.31 -1.12 -21.12
N GLY A 192 -10.83 -1.84 -22.11
CA GLY A 192 -11.70 -1.26 -23.12
C GLY A 192 -12.98 -2.05 -23.36
N TYR A 193 -13.90 -1.45 -24.10
CA TYR A 193 -15.21 -2.03 -24.37
C TYR A 193 -15.21 -2.77 -25.71
N GLN A 194 -15.47 -4.07 -25.65
CA GLN A 194 -15.77 -4.86 -26.84
C GLN A 194 -17.18 -5.44 -26.71
N ASN A 195 -17.99 -5.25 -27.75
CA ASN A 195 -19.37 -5.69 -27.75
C ASN A 195 -19.49 -7.22 -27.68
N ASN A 196 -18.54 -7.96 -28.27
CA ASN A 196 -18.48 -9.43 -28.22
C ASN A 196 -17.05 -9.94 -28.43
N TYR A 197 -16.50 -10.64 -27.44
CA TYR A 197 -15.16 -11.23 -27.50
C TYR A 197 -15.18 -12.59 -28.23
N GLY A 198 -15.25 -12.57 -29.57
CA GLY A 198 -14.90 -13.71 -30.43
C GLY A 198 -15.65 -15.03 -30.19
N LYS A 199 -16.78 -15.22 -30.88
CA LYS A 199 -17.52 -16.49 -30.93
C LYS A 199 -16.59 -17.67 -31.27
N LYS A 200 -16.48 -18.66 -30.37
CA LYS A 200 -15.89 -20.00 -30.54
C LYS A 200 -14.39 -20.13 -30.86
N GLU A 201 -13.61 -19.05 -30.95
CA GLU A 201 -12.21 -19.14 -31.40
C GLU A 201 -11.16 -18.96 -30.30
N ALA A 202 -11.48 -18.28 -29.19
CA ALA A 202 -10.51 -18.09 -28.11
C ALA A 202 -10.47 -19.30 -27.17
N THR A 203 -9.26 -19.80 -26.90
CA THR A 203 -9.04 -20.93 -25.99
C THR A 203 -8.35 -20.53 -24.69
N SER A 204 -7.81 -19.32 -24.65
CA SER A 204 -7.10 -18.71 -23.52
C SER A 204 -7.33 -17.19 -23.48
N MET A 205 -6.95 -16.55 -22.39
CA MET A 205 -6.89 -15.08 -22.34
C MET A 205 -5.83 -14.50 -23.30
N ALA A 206 -4.74 -15.22 -23.55
CA ALA A 206 -3.71 -14.81 -24.51
C ALA A 206 -4.26 -14.69 -25.94
N ASP A 207 -5.16 -15.59 -26.34
CA ASP A 207 -5.81 -15.53 -27.66
C ASP A 207 -6.68 -14.26 -27.78
N LEU A 208 -7.35 -13.88 -26.70
CA LEU A 208 -8.14 -12.65 -26.66
C LEU A 208 -7.26 -11.40 -26.72
N VAL A 209 -6.12 -11.38 -26.03
CA VAL A 209 -5.15 -10.28 -26.13
C VAL A 209 -4.61 -10.15 -27.54
N ALA A 210 -4.25 -11.25 -28.21
CA ALA A 210 -3.75 -11.22 -29.57
C ALA A 210 -4.79 -10.67 -30.57
N LYS A 211 -6.07 -10.96 -30.33
CA LYS A 211 -7.18 -10.53 -31.18
C LYS A 211 -7.68 -9.12 -30.86
N TYR A 212 -7.59 -8.70 -29.60
CA TYR A 212 -8.14 -7.45 -29.09
C TYR A 212 -7.15 -6.68 -28.19
N PRO A 213 -5.92 -6.39 -28.67
CA PRO A 213 -4.87 -5.75 -27.86
C PRO A 213 -5.23 -4.33 -27.43
N GLN A 214 -6.21 -3.69 -28.08
CA GLN A 214 -6.71 -2.37 -27.73
C GLN A 214 -7.72 -2.37 -26.58
N PHE A 215 -8.15 -3.54 -26.10
CA PHE A 215 -9.16 -3.68 -25.05
C PHE A 215 -8.70 -4.54 -23.87
N ILE A 216 -7.70 -5.40 -24.09
CA ILE A 216 -7.16 -6.34 -23.09
C ILE A 216 -5.64 -6.35 -23.15
N GLU A 217 -4.99 -6.30 -22.00
CA GLU A 217 -3.53 -6.42 -21.86
C GLU A 217 -3.18 -7.49 -20.82
N GLU A 218 -2.08 -8.22 -21.05
CA GLU A 218 -1.44 -9.03 -20.01
C GLU A 218 -0.73 -8.10 -19.04
N VAL A 219 -1.16 -8.12 -17.77
CA VAL A 219 -0.49 -7.35 -16.72
C VAL A 219 0.85 -8.00 -16.44
N THR A 220 1.92 -7.23 -16.67
CA THR A 220 3.28 -7.64 -16.35
C THR A 220 3.90 -6.66 -15.36
N ASN A 221 5.06 -6.99 -14.81
CA ASN A 221 5.83 -6.05 -13.98
C ASN A 221 6.36 -4.85 -14.79
N SER A 222 6.25 -4.86 -16.12
CA SER A 222 6.56 -3.71 -16.98
C SER A 222 5.34 -2.83 -17.27
N THR A 223 4.12 -3.26 -16.89
CA THR A 223 2.91 -2.44 -17.01
C THR A 223 2.98 -1.32 -15.97
N PRO A 224 2.96 -0.04 -16.39
CA PRO A 224 3.20 1.07 -15.48
C PRO A 224 2.06 1.23 -14.46
N VAL A 225 2.42 1.28 -13.17
CA VAL A 225 1.53 1.70 -12.09
C VAL A 225 1.80 3.17 -11.77
N ILE A 226 0.81 4.00 -12.01
CA ILE A 226 0.87 5.43 -11.76
C ILE A 226 0.32 5.69 -10.37
N SER A 227 1.11 6.30 -9.50
CA SER A 227 0.64 6.74 -8.18
C SER A 227 0.24 8.21 -8.23
N GLU A 228 -0.50 8.68 -7.23
CA GLU A 228 -0.81 10.10 -7.06
C GLU A 228 0.46 10.98 -7.09
N SER A 229 1.60 10.47 -6.61
CA SER A 229 2.89 11.18 -6.63
C SER A 229 3.52 11.26 -8.03
N SER A 230 3.13 10.36 -8.93
CA SER A 230 3.52 10.36 -10.34
C SER A 230 2.73 11.38 -11.16
N MET A 231 1.52 11.76 -10.71
CA MET A 231 0.66 12.79 -11.30
C MET A 231 1.04 14.19 -10.78
N LYS A 232 2.08 14.80 -11.35
CA LYS A 232 2.64 16.09 -10.88
C LYS A 232 1.85 17.32 -11.36
N SER A 233 1.79 18.34 -10.50
CA SER A 233 1.42 19.72 -10.86
C SER A 233 2.63 20.52 -11.33
N GLY A 234 2.50 21.25 -12.44
CA GLY A 234 3.54 22.09 -13.03
C GLY A 234 3.32 22.35 -14.53
N SER A 235 3.82 23.48 -15.04
CA SER A 235 3.66 23.88 -16.45
C SER A 235 4.58 23.11 -17.40
N ASN A 236 4.01 22.62 -18.52
CA ASN A 236 4.68 22.07 -19.70
C ASN A 236 5.45 20.74 -19.57
N ALA A 237 4.71 19.66 -19.36
CA ALA A 237 4.70 18.47 -20.21
C ALA A 237 3.55 17.58 -19.71
N GLY A 238 2.45 17.48 -20.47
CA GLY A 238 1.33 16.64 -20.08
C GLY A 238 1.77 15.20 -19.86
N ILE A 239 1.42 14.61 -18.72
CA ILE A 239 1.53 13.16 -18.55
C ILE A 239 0.55 12.54 -19.54
N THR A 240 1.05 11.66 -20.40
CA THR A 240 0.21 10.82 -21.26
C THR A 240 0.08 9.47 -20.58
N ILE A 241 -1.12 9.17 -20.10
CA ILE A 241 -1.47 7.86 -19.57
C ILE A 241 -2.01 7.05 -20.73
N LYS A 242 -1.43 5.87 -20.98
CA LYS A 242 -1.91 4.98 -22.02
C LYS A 242 -3.16 4.23 -21.56
N GLY A 243 -4.10 3.98 -22.47
CA GLY A 243 -5.18 3.02 -22.20
C GLY A 243 -4.58 1.68 -21.74
N GLY A 244 -5.14 1.10 -20.68
CA GLY A 244 -4.59 -0.10 -20.03
C GLY A 244 -3.57 0.16 -18.92
N SER A 245 -3.14 1.42 -18.71
CA SER A 245 -2.31 1.77 -17.56
C SER A 245 -3.09 1.63 -16.26
N ILE A 246 -2.42 1.13 -15.23
CA ILE A 246 -2.98 0.97 -13.89
C ILE A 246 -2.62 2.20 -13.06
N THR A 247 -3.58 2.74 -12.33
CA THR A 247 -3.38 3.88 -11.42
C THR A 247 -3.80 3.48 -10.02
N TYR A 248 -2.95 3.75 -9.03
CA TYR A 248 -3.28 3.60 -7.62
C TYR A 248 -3.63 4.96 -7.02
N TYR A 249 -4.87 5.09 -6.56
CA TYR A 249 -5.41 6.33 -6.01
C TYR A 249 -6.29 6.01 -4.80
N ASP A 250 -6.05 6.70 -3.69
CA ASP A 250 -6.83 6.57 -2.44
C ASP A 250 -7.10 5.12 -1.99
N GLY A 251 -6.05 4.29 -2.00
CA GLY A 251 -6.18 2.89 -1.56
C GLY A 251 -6.73 1.92 -2.61
N VAL A 252 -7.10 2.40 -3.80
CA VAL A 252 -7.84 1.65 -4.81
C VAL A 252 -7.13 1.71 -6.16
N TYR A 253 -7.17 0.60 -6.90
CA TYR A 253 -6.64 0.53 -8.25
C TYR A 253 -7.71 0.92 -9.29
N TYR A 254 -7.28 1.69 -10.29
CA TYR A 254 -8.08 2.16 -11.43
C TYR A 254 -7.36 1.85 -12.75
N SER A 255 -8.14 1.72 -13.83
CA SER A 255 -7.64 1.60 -15.20
C SER A 255 -8.23 2.70 -16.07
N ALA A 256 -7.40 3.29 -16.93
CA ALA A 256 -7.86 4.20 -17.99
C ALA A 256 -8.29 3.39 -19.21
N ALA A 257 -9.45 3.73 -19.81
CA ALA A 257 -9.92 3.01 -21.00
C ALA A 257 -9.37 3.50 -22.33
N GLN A 258 -8.75 4.68 -22.32
CA GLN A 258 -8.18 5.32 -23.49
C GLN A 258 -6.99 6.16 -23.04
N ASP A 259 -6.22 6.65 -23.99
CA ASP A 259 -5.14 7.57 -23.70
C ASP A 259 -5.68 8.85 -23.05
N ILE A 260 -5.11 9.23 -21.92
CA ILE A 260 -5.43 10.47 -21.19
C ILE A 260 -4.23 11.39 -21.27
N ILE A 261 -4.44 12.61 -21.76
CA ILE A 261 -3.43 13.66 -21.86
C ILE A 261 -3.83 14.80 -20.93
N TYR A 262 -2.96 15.14 -19.99
CA TYR A 262 -3.16 16.30 -19.11
C TYR A 262 -2.59 17.57 -19.73
N GLY A 263 -3.46 18.54 -20.05
CA GLY A 263 -3.06 19.80 -20.71
C GLY A 263 -2.58 20.90 -19.76
N ASN A 264 -2.80 20.74 -18.46
CA ASN A 264 -2.71 21.82 -17.47
C ASN A 264 -2.11 21.39 -16.12
N GLY A 265 -1.62 20.15 -16.00
CA GLY A 265 -0.98 19.67 -14.76
C GLY A 265 -1.94 19.53 -13.57
N GLU A 266 -3.24 19.45 -13.81
CA GLU A 266 -4.23 19.17 -12.76
C GLU A 266 -4.26 17.66 -12.47
N LYS A 267 -4.29 17.32 -11.18
CA LYS A 267 -4.60 15.97 -10.72
C LYS A 267 -6.06 15.69 -11.05
N GLU A 268 -6.31 14.63 -11.82
CA GLU A 268 -7.67 14.17 -12.08
C GLU A 268 -8.01 13.11 -11.04
N ASP A 269 -9.06 13.37 -10.27
CA ASP A 269 -9.65 12.38 -9.38
C ASP A 269 -10.33 11.29 -10.23
N PRO A 270 -9.84 10.03 -10.21
CA PRO A 270 -10.41 8.94 -10.99
C PRO A 270 -11.89 8.66 -10.66
N THR A 271 -12.38 9.14 -9.52
CA THR A 271 -13.78 8.96 -9.11
C THR A 271 -14.75 9.93 -9.78
N GLN A 272 -14.26 11.03 -10.37
CA GLN A 272 -15.13 12.15 -10.79
C GLN A 272 -15.32 12.30 -12.29
N THR A 273 -14.45 11.70 -13.13
CA THR A 273 -14.41 12.05 -14.56
C THR A 273 -15.01 11.02 -15.50
N GLY A 274 -15.39 9.85 -14.99
CA GLY A 274 -16.01 8.77 -15.79
C GLY A 274 -15.10 8.17 -16.87
N ARG A 275 -13.85 8.62 -16.98
CA ARG A 275 -12.82 8.11 -17.90
C ARG A 275 -11.99 6.98 -17.30
N TRP A 276 -12.11 6.83 -15.98
CA TRP A 276 -11.44 5.85 -15.16
C TRP A 276 -12.41 4.80 -14.67
N PHE A 277 -11.94 3.57 -14.59
CA PHE A 277 -12.72 2.45 -14.12
C PHE A 277 -12.01 1.81 -12.94
N GLN A 278 -12.72 1.67 -11.83
CA GLN A 278 -12.21 0.96 -10.66
C GLN A 278 -11.98 -0.50 -11.02
N ILE A 279 -10.80 -1.01 -10.67
CA ILE A 279 -10.45 -2.42 -10.81
C ILE A 279 -11.19 -3.21 -9.73
N LYS A 280 -11.92 -4.25 -10.14
CA LYS A 280 -12.76 -5.08 -9.27
C LYS A 280 -12.14 -6.45 -9.02
#